data_AF-A0A7X4W5D1-F1
#
_entry.id   AF-A0A7X4W5D1-F1
#
_cell.length_a   1.000
_cell.length_b   1.000
_cell.length_c   1.000
_cell.angle_alpha   90.00
_cell.angle_beta   90.00
_cell.angle_gamma   90.00
#
_symmetry.space_group_name_H-M   'P 1'
#
loop_
_entity.id
_entity.type
_entity.pdbx_description
1 polymer ?
#
loop_
_entity_poly.entity_id
_entity_poly.type
_entity_poly.pdbx_seq_one_letter_code
_entity_poly.pdbx_strand_id
1 'polypeptide(L)'
;MRLDGHTVAEVATRTGLSAPTVSAAWRAFREGGWEAVPVRPRGRKVGQAARLDAAAQQVLGECLRELPESPEPAWSSRALADALKDAGHEVSPRAIDHWLEAHDLKPEPMALEALERKRGQTGRWYRQQVAPVLKEVGKVGGSLWQGGVRIARPTQQAAVEAKPERPRYQLYLHGKRGVLYTRVLTTPPMVDDYLALFQRLLDQAEGKPVALVFHGAWFQAVPEIGRWLEWNPSFRLLPWPALGEACDRR
;
A
#
# COMPACT_ATOMS: atom_id res chain seq x y z
N MET A 1 -59.23 5.57 -9.08
CA MET A 1 -58.93 5.58 -7.64
C MET A 1 -58.22 6.89 -7.33
N ARG A 2 -58.89 7.81 -6.62
CA ARG A 2 -58.35 9.13 -6.22
C ARG A 2 -57.85 9.00 -4.78
N LEU A 3 -56.62 9.39 -4.50
CA LEU A 3 -56.07 9.47 -3.15
C LEU A 3 -55.57 10.88 -2.94
N ASP A 4 -56.13 11.55 -1.93
CA ASP A 4 -55.87 12.95 -1.55
C ASP A 4 -56.11 14.01 -2.64
N GLY A 5 -57.04 13.72 -3.56
CA GLY A 5 -57.50 14.66 -4.58
C GLY A 5 -56.63 14.75 -5.83
N HIS A 6 -55.46 14.10 -5.86
CA HIS A 6 -54.57 14.15 -7.01
C HIS A 6 -54.61 12.87 -7.86
N THR A 7 -54.59 13.05 -9.18
CA THR A 7 -54.48 11.92 -10.12
C THR A 7 -53.03 11.44 -10.23
N VAL A 8 -52.83 10.18 -10.64
CA VAL A 8 -51.47 9.62 -10.90
C VAL A 8 -50.70 10.49 -11.89
N ALA A 9 -51.39 11.10 -12.86
CA ALA A 9 -50.80 12.03 -13.82
C ALA A 9 -50.30 13.32 -13.14
N GLU A 10 -51.06 13.90 -12.22
CA GLU A 10 -50.64 15.09 -11.47
C GLU A 10 -49.43 14.81 -10.57
N VAL A 11 -49.40 13.64 -9.91
CA VAL A 11 -48.27 13.23 -9.07
C VAL A 11 -47.02 12.98 -9.91
N ALA A 12 -47.17 12.35 -11.08
CA ALA A 12 -46.08 12.16 -12.04
C ALA A 12 -45.48 13.51 -12.48
N THR A 13 -46.32 14.47 -12.84
CA THR A 13 -45.88 15.82 -13.22
C THR A 13 -45.18 16.56 -12.07
N ARG A 14 -45.71 16.48 -10.85
CA ARG A 14 -45.13 17.17 -9.68
C ARG A 14 -43.81 16.57 -9.20
N THR A 15 -43.62 15.26 -9.37
CA THR A 15 -42.42 14.55 -8.89
C THR A 15 -41.36 14.35 -9.98
N GLY A 16 -41.71 14.59 -11.25
CA GLY A 16 -40.85 14.29 -12.40
C GLY A 16 -40.67 12.79 -12.68
N LEU A 17 -41.43 11.93 -11.99
CA LEU A 17 -41.39 10.47 -12.16
C LEU A 17 -42.43 10.04 -13.20
N SER A 18 -42.17 8.92 -13.89
CA SER A 18 -43.14 8.36 -14.82
C SER A 18 -44.36 7.79 -14.08
N ALA A 19 -45.54 7.86 -14.72
CA ALA A 19 -46.78 7.34 -14.15
C ALA A 19 -46.72 5.84 -13.72
N PRO A 20 -46.01 4.94 -14.44
CA PRO A 20 -45.78 3.58 -13.97
C PRO A 20 -44.99 3.50 -12.67
N THR A 21 -43.96 4.34 -12.50
CA THR A 21 -43.13 4.38 -11.29
C THR A 21 -43.94 4.90 -10.09
N VAL A 22 -44.73 5.95 -10.29
CA VAL A 22 -45.64 6.47 -9.25
C VAL A 22 -46.65 5.40 -8.83
N SER A 23 -47.23 4.68 -9.80
CA SER A 23 -48.19 3.61 -9.53
C SER A 23 -47.56 2.43 -8.79
N ALA A 24 -46.33 2.04 -9.16
CA ALA A 24 -45.60 0.95 -8.53
C ALA A 24 -45.14 1.32 -7.11
N ALA A 25 -44.60 2.51 -6.91
CA ALA A 25 -44.19 3.02 -5.60
C ALA A 25 -45.40 3.13 -4.65
N TRP A 26 -46.54 3.60 -5.16
CA TRP A 26 -47.76 3.68 -4.37
C TRP A 26 -48.32 2.31 -4.00
N ARG A 27 -48.33 1.36 -4.93
CA ARG A 27 -48.75 -0.02 -4.65
C ARG A 27 -47.87 -0.66 -3.58
N ALA A 28 -46.56 -0.53 -3.73
CA ALA A 28 -45.58 -1.05 -2.77
C ALA A 28 -45.77 -0.43 -1.37
N PHE A 29 -45.97 0.88 -1.30
CA PHE A 29 -46.27 1.56 -0.03
C PHE A 29 -47.55 1.03 0.63
N ARG A 30 -48.61 0.78 -0.16
CA ARG A 30 -49.87 0.26 0.36
C ARG A 30 -49.77 -1.16 0.91
N GLU A 31 -48.87 -1.97 0.35
CA GLU A 31 -48.72 -3.39 0.68
C GLU A 31 -47.76 -3.63 1.85
N GLY A 32 -46.75 -2.77 2.05
CA GLY A 32 -45.75 -2.97 3.11
C GLY A 32 -45.15 -1.69 3.69
N GLY A 33 -45.85 -0.55 3.57
CA GLY A 33 -45.39 0.73 4.09
C GLY A 33 -44.13 1.25 3.38
N TRP A 34 -43.44 2.20 4.01
CA TRP A 34 -42.24 2.83 3.44
C TRP A 34 -41.10 1.85 3.14
N GLU A 35 -40.98 0.76 3.90
CA GLU A 35 -39.93 -0.26 3.71
C GLU A 35 -40.11 -1.06 2.42
N ALA A 36 -41.35 -1.20 1.94
CA ALA A 36 -41.64 -1.92 0.70
C ALA A 36 -41.42 -1.07 -0.55
N VAL A 37 -41.33 0.25 -0.43
CA VAL A 37 -41.08 1.13 -1.58
C VAL A 37 -39.63 0.91 -2.06
N PRO A 38 -39.42 0.47 -3.31
CA PRO A 38 -38.08 0.13 -3.80
C PRO A 38 -37.24 1.39 -3.99
N VAL A 39 -36.44 1.73 -2.98
CA VAL A 39 -35.41 2.77 -3.08
C VAL A 39 -34.13 2.10 -3.55
N ARG A 40 -33.74 2.33 -4.80
CA ARG A 40 -32.43 1.86 -5.29
C ARG A 40 -31.35 2.52 -4.42
N PRO A 41 -30.39 1.79 -3.85
CA PRO A 41 -29.34 2.42 -3.04
C PRO A 41 -28.63 3.48 -3.88
N ARG A 42 -28.62 4.72 -3.40
CA ARG A 42 -27.91 5.82 -4.06
C ARG A 42 -26.43 5.64 -3.80
N GLY A 43 -25.73 5.04 -4.75
CA GLY A 43 -24.30 4.79 -4.69
C GLY A 43 -23.73 4.47 -6.07
N ARG A 44 -22.48 4.87 -6.29
CA ARG A 44 -21.69 4.49 -7.48
C ARG A 44 -21.75 2.97 -7.63
N LYS A 45 -21.93 2.45 -8.85
CA LYS A 45 -21.85 0.99 -9.11
C LYS A 45 -20.54 0.47 -8.50
N VAL A 46 -20.65 -0.25 -7.39
CA VAL A 46 -19.53 -1.02 -6.84
C VAL A 46 -19.33 -2.18 -7.79
N GLY A 47 -18.19 -2.23 -8.48
CA GLY A 47 -17.83 -3.37 -9.32
C GLY A 47 -17.13 -3.08 -10.65
N GLN A 48 -16.89 -1.83 -11.03
CA GLN A 48 -16.14 -1.49 -12.26
C GLN A 48 -15.06 -0.42 -12.03
N ALA A 49 -14.41 -0.44 -10.87
CA ALA A 49 -13.05 0.09 -10.85
C ALA A 49 -12.23 -0.86 -11.73
N ALA A 50 -11.62 -0.33 -12.80
CA ALA A 50 -10.84 -1.07 -13.79
C ALA A 50 -10.00 -2.16 -13.10
N ARG A 51 -10.49 -3.40 -13.13
CA ARG A 51 -9.73 -4.54 -12.67
C ARG A 51 -8.60 -4.71 -13.68
N LEU A 52 -7.36 -4.80 -13.21
CA LEU A 52 -6.26 -5.21 -14.08
C LEU A 52 -6.67 -6.52 -14.75
N ASP A 53 -6.62 -6.58 -16.08
CA ASP A 53 -6.83 -7.83 -16.80
C ASP A 53 -5.68 -8.82 -16.52
N ALA A 54 -5.85 -10.07 -16.92
CA ALA A 54 -4.88 -11.12 -16.61
C ALA A 54 -3.49 -10.86 -17.22
N ALA A 55 -3.44 -10.25 -18.42
CA ALA A 55 -2.18 -9.93 -19.08
C ALA A 55 -1.43 -8.81 -18.34
N ALA A 56 -2.14 -7.75 -17.94
CA ALA A 56 -1.61 -6.69 -17.10
C ALA A 56 -1.12 -7.22 -15.74
N GLN A 57 -1.84 -8.16 -15.13
CA GLN A 57 -1.39 -8.80 -13.89
C GLN A 57 -0.11 -9.62 -14.06
N GLN A 58 0.06 -10.30 -15.20
CA GLN A 58 1.28 -11.03 -15.51
C GLN A 58 2.48 -10.08 -15.65
N VAL A 59 2.35 -9.01 -16.45
CA VAL A 59 3.39 -7.99 -16.61
C VAL A 59 3.72 -7.36 -15.26
N LEU A 60 2.72 -7.00 -14.46
CA LEU A 60 2.91 -6.46 -13.10
C LEU A 60 3.71 -7.42 -12.21
N GLY A 61 3.41 -8.72 -12.25
CA GLY A 61 4.15 -9.74 -11.50
C GLY A 61 5.58 -9.97 -11.99
N GLU A 62 5.87 -9.74 -13.28
CA GLU A 62 7.22 -9.73 -13.83
C GLU A 62 7.99 -8.49 -13.36
N CYS A 63 7.41 -7.29 -13.50
CA CYS A 63 8.00 -6.06 -13.01
C CYS A 63 8.38 -6.17 -11.53
N LEU A 64 7.43 -6.59 -10.67
CA LEU A 64 7.66 -6.66 -9.23
C LEU A 64 8.82 -7.58 -8.81
N ARG A 65 9.23 -8.55 -9.64
CA ARG A 65 10.38 -9.43 -9.36
C ARG A 65 11.72 -8.74 -9.62
N GLU A 66 11.75 -7.90 -10.64
CA GLU A 66 12.94 -7.20 -11.07
C GLU A 66 13.05 -5.82 -10.42
N LEU A 67 14.24 -5.24 -10.50
CA LEU A 67 14.42 -3.82 -10.19
C LEU A 67 13.89 -2.99 -11.36
N PRO A 68 13.35 -1.78 -11.10
CA PRO A 68 12.98 -0.88 -12.17
C PRO A 68 14.21 -0.47 -12.98
N GLU A 69 14.02 -0.27 -14.28
CA GLU A 69 15.06 0.30 -15.16
C GLU A 69 15.38 1.76 -14.77
N SER A 70 14.39 2.46 -14.22
CA SER A 70 14.58 3.79 -13.65
C SER A 70 15.50 3.73 -12.41
N PRO A 71 16.12 4.85 -12.01
CA PRO A 71 16.95 4.93 -10.81
C PRO A 71 16.15 4.86 -9.49
N GLU A 72 14.84 4.58 -9.53
CA GLU A 72 14.05 4.38 -8.31
C GLU A 72 14.58 3.15 -7.53
N PRO A 73 14.50 3.16 -6.19
CA PRO A 73 15.05 2.08 -5.37
C PRO A 73 14.29 0.76 -5.57
N ALA A 74 12.99 0.83 -5.83
CA ALA A 74 12.14 -0.28 -6.21
C ALA A 74 10.91 0.27 -6.98
N TRP A 75 9.88 -0.54 -7.22
CA TRP A 75 8.73 -0.10 -7.99
C TRP A 75 7.74 0.73 -7.18
N SER A 76 7.48 1.96 -7.61
CA SER A 76 6.31 2.74 -7.18
C SER A 76 5.07 2.43 -8.04
N SER A 77 3.87 2.69 -7.52
CA SER A 77 2.63 2.52 -8.29
C SER A 77 2.58 3.39 -9.54
N ARG A 78 3.31 4.52 -9.56
CA ARG A 78 3.48 5.34 -10.76
C ARG A 78 4.38 4.66 -11.78
N ALA A 79 5.57 4.22 -11.37
CA ALA A 79 6.50 3.53 -12.27
C ALA A 79 5.89 2.26 -12.85
N LEU A 80 5.10 1.51 -12.06
CA LEU A 80 4.37 0.34 -12.53
C LEU A 80 3.28 0.70 -13.55
N ALA A 81 2.57 1.81 -13.37
CA ALA A 81 1.59 2.29 -14.34
C ALA A 81 2.26 2.67 -15.67
N ASP A 82 3.41 3.34 -15.59
CA ASP A 82 4.19 3.72 -16.77
C ASP A 82 4.70 2.47 -17.50
N ALA A 83 5.26 1.47 -16.79
CA ALA A 83 5.71 0.21 -17.39
C ALA A 83 4.56 -0.61 -18.01
N LEU A 84 3.39 -0.65 -17.36
CA LEU A 84 2.20 -1.29 -17.91
C LEU A 84 1.72 -0.59 -19.17
N LYS A 85 1.75 0.74 -19.19
CA LYS A 85 1.39 1.53 -20.37
C LYS A 85 2.32 1.24 -21.54
N ASP A 86 3.63 1.13 -21.29
CA ASP A 86 4.62 0.77 -22.32
C ASP A 86 4.40 -0.66 -22.85
N ALA A 87 3.86 -1.56 -22.02
CA ALA A 87 3.40 -2.89 -22.42
C ALA A 87 1.99 -2.90 -23.08
N GLY A 88 1.36 -1.75 -23.29
CA GLY A 88 0.06 -1.62 -23.94
C GLY A 88 -1.16 -1.70 -23.00
N HIS A 89 -0.96 -1.64 -21.69
CA HIS A 89 -2.02 -1.71 -20.67
C HIS A 89 -2.21 -0.35 -19.99
N GLU A 90 -3.32 0.34 -20.28
CA GLU A 90 -3.64 1.61 -19.63
C GLU A 90 -4.23 1.39 -18.23
N VAL A 91 -3.39 1.52 -17.20
CA VAL A 91 -3.77 1.34 -15.80
C VAL A 91 -3.38 2.57 -14.98
N SER A 92 -4.29 3.07 -14.15
CA SER A 92 -3.97 4.17 -13.23
C SER A 92 -3.13 3.69 -12.04
N PRO A 93 -2.24 4.54 -11.46
CA PRO A 93 -1.50 4.20 -10.23
C PRO A 93 -2.41 3.76 -9.07
N ARG A 94 -3.62 4.32 -8.98
CA ARG A 94 -4.60 3.95 -7.95
C ARG A 94 -5.14 2.54 -8.12
N ALA A 95 -5.30 2.07 -9.35
CA ALA A 95 -5.71 0.68 -9.61
C ALA A 95 -4.61 -0.30 -9.19
N ILE A 96 -3.35 0.07 -9.39
CA ILE A 96 -2.18 -0.70 -8.91
C ILE A 96 -2.15 -0.71 -7.39
N ASP A 97 -2.35 0.43 -6.72
CA ASP A 97 -2.43 0.48 -5.25
C ASP A 97 -3.51 -0.46 -4.69
N HIS A 98 -4.70 -0.46 -5.30
CA HIS A 98 -5.78 -1.35 -4.89
C HIS A 98 -5.45 -2.82 -5.16
N TRP A 99 -4.75 -3.12 -6.26
CA TRP A 99 -4.27 -4.47 -6.53
C TRP A 99 -3.22 -4.92 -5.51
N LEU A 100 -2.23 -4.08 -5.20
CA LEU A 100 -1.20 -4.36 -4.18
C LEU A 100 -1.86 -4.60 -2.81
N GLU A 101 -2.82 -3.77 -2.42
CA GLU A 101 -3.59 -3.92 -1.19
C GLU A 101 -4.35 -5.25 -1.15
N ALA A 102 -5.05 -5.60 -2.23
CA ALA A 102 -5.77 -6.87 -2.32
C ALA A 102 -4.85 -8.10 -2.22
N HIS A 103 -3.58 -7.98 -2.62
CA HIS A 103 -2.58 -9.05 -2.59
C HIS A 103 -1.66 -9.01 -1.37
N ASP A 104 -1.99 -8.24 -0.33
CA ASP A 104 -1.16 -8.09 0.87
C ASP A 104 0.23 -7.50 0.59
N LEU A 105 0.38 -6.72 -0.48
CA LEU A 105 1.63 -6.09 -0.92
C LEU A 105 1.67 -4.58 -0.67
N LYS A 106 0.75 -4.04 0.12
CA LYS A 106 0.71 -2.62 0.49
C LYS A 106 0.84 -2.44 2.01
N PRO A 107 2.03 -2.62 2.58
CA PRO A 107 2.25 -2.34 3.99
C PRO A 107 2.04 -0.84 4.26
N GLU A 108 1.54 -0.52 5.45
CA GLU A 108 1.43 0.87 5.92
C GLU A 108 2.79 1.40 6.39
N PRO A 109 3.08 2.69 6.19
CA PRO A 109 4.30 3.29 6.70
C PRO A 109 4.35 3.24 8.23
N MET A 110 5.57 3.18 8.78
CA MET A 110 5.75 3.18 10.22
C MET A 110 5.42 4.54 10.81
N ALA A 111 4.58 4.56 11.85
CA ALA A 111 4.29 5.78 12.62
C ALA A 111 5.44 6.14 13.57
N LEU A 112 6.60 6.52 13.01
CA LEU A 112 7.81 6.83 13.78
C LEU A 112 7.59 7.99 14.76
N GLU A 113 6.82 9.00 14.38
CA GLU A 113 6.50 10.16 15.20
C GLU A 113 5.71 9.76 16.46
N ALA A 114 4.89 8.71 16.37
CA ALA A 114 4.17 8.19 17.53
C ALA A 114 5.13 7.54 18.55
N LEU A 115 6.31 7.06 18.11
CA LEU A 115 7.31 6.46 19.01
C LEU A 115 8.01 7.48 19.90
N GLU A 116 8.06 8.75 19.49
CA GLU A 116 8.68 9.82 20.27
C GLU A 116 8.09 9.90 21.67
N ARG A 117 6.75 9.79 21.76
CA ARG A 117 5.98 9.86 23.01
C ARG A 117 5.75 8.49 23.66
N LYS A 118 6.11 7.40 22.97
CA LYS A 118 5.90 6.03 23.46
C LYS A 118 6.81 5.75 24.66
N ARG A 119 6.23 5.18 25.72
CA ARG A 119 6.98 4.65 26.87
C ARG A 119 7.51 3.25 26.55
N GLY A 120 8.53 2.81 27.28
CA GLY A 120 9.14 1.49 27.08
C GLY A 120 10.35 1.48 26.12
N GLN A 121 10.80 0.28 25.76
CA GLN A 121 12.06 0.06 25.05
C GLN A 121 12.05 0.66 23.63
N THR A 122 10.97 0.47 22.85
CA THR A 122 10.86 1.01 21.48
C THR A 122 10.93 2.53 21.46
N GLY A 123 10.21 3.21 22.35
CA GLY A 123 10.24 4.67 22.40
C GLY A 123 11.59 5.21 22.89
N ARG A 124 12.26 4.48 23.81
CA ARG A 124 13.64 4.83 24.23
C ARG A 124 14.62 4.66 23.07
N TRP A 125 14.55 3.54 22.34
CA TRP A 125 15.35 3.29 21.13
C TRP A 125 15.15 4.40 20.11
N TYR A 126 13.89 4.77 19.81
CA TYR A 126 13.60 5.86 18.87
C TYR A 126 14.27 7.17 19.31
N ARG A 127 14.08 7.59 20.57
CA ARG A 127 14.65 8.85 21.08
C ARG A 127 16.18 8.85 21.11
N GLN A 128 16.82 7.71 21.33
CA GLN A 128 18.28 7.61 21.47
C GLN A 128 19.02 7.33 20.15
N GLN A 129 18.43 6.53 19.26
CA GLN A 129 19.11 6.01 18.07
C GLN A 129 18.55 6.62 16.78
N VAL A 130 17.24 6.86 16.70
CA VAL A 130 16.58 7.31 15.47
C VAL A 130 16.51 8.84 15.41
N ALA A 131 15.85 9.47 16.38
CA ALA A 131 15.58 10.91 16.37
C ALA A 131 16.83 11.81 16.19
N PRO A 132 18.00 11.52 16.81
CA PRO A 132 19.21 12.32 16.58
C PRO A 132 19.68 12.24 15.12
N VAL A 133 19.70 11.05 14.54
CA VAL A 133 20.12 10.82 13.15
C VAL A 133 19.16 11.50 12.18
N LEU A 134 17.85 11.43 12.41
CA LEU A 134 16.86 12.14 11.59
C LEU A 134 17.08 13.65 11.62
N LYS A 135 17.39 14.20 12.80
CA LYS A 135 17.67 15.64 12.96
C LYS A 135 18.95 16.04 12.23
N GLU A 136 20.00 15.23 12.29
CA GLU A 136 21.27 15.47 11.57
C GLU A 136 21.07 15.43 10.06
N VAL A 137 20.48 14.35 9.55
CA VAL A 137 20.21 14.15 8.11
C VAL A 137 19.30 15.27 7.58
N GLY A 138 18.26 15.63 8.33
CA GLY A 138 17.34 16.71 7.95
C GLY A 138 18.02 18.08 7.87
N LYS A 139 18.95 18.42 8.77
CA LYS A 139 19.67 19.70 8.75
C LYS A 139 20.49 19.92 7.48
N VAL A 140 21.02 18.86 6.90
CA VAL A 140 21.85 18.92 5.68
C VAL A 140 21.07 18.55 4.42
N GLY A 141 19.73 18.49 4.52
CA GLY A 141 18.84 18.23 3.38
C GLY A 141 18.85 16.79 2.87
N GLY A 142 19.29 15.84 3.70
CA GLY A 142 19.27 14.41 3.38
C GLY A 142 17.86 13.81 3.33
N SER A 143 17.79 12.52 3.03
CA SER A 143 16.53 11.80 2.87
C SER A 143 16.27 10.80 3.99
N LEU A 144 15.00 10.69 4.39
CA LEU A 144 14.52 9.70 5.34
C LEU A 144 13.65 8.69 4.60
N TRP A 145 13.97 7.42 4.83
CA TRP A 145 13.25 6.26 4.34
C TRP A 145 12.88 5.35 5.49
N GLN A 146 11.73 4.70 5.34
CA GLN A 146 11.24 3.68 6.26
C GLN A 146 10.97 2.43 5.45
N GLY A 147 11.27 1.24 5.96
CA GLY A 147 10.94 0.04 5.22
C GLY A 147 11.25 -1.23 5.97
N GLY A 148 11.22 -2.32 5.23
CA GLY A 148 11.52 -3.62 5.79
C GLY A 148 11.45 -4.74 4.79
N VAL A 149 11.69 -5.93 5.31
CA VAL A 149 11.36 -7.19 4.67
C VAL A 149 10.20 -7.85 5.41
N ARG A 150 9.28 -8.46 4.66
CA ARG A 150 8.18 -9.26 5.20
C ARG A 150 7.86 -10.43 4.27
N ILE A 151 7.14 -11.41 4.81
CA ILE A 151 6.53 -12.46 4.00
C ILE A 151 5.08 -12.04 3.76
N ALA A 152 4.76 -11.67 2.51
CA ALA A 152 3.40 -11.40 2.10
C ALA A 152 2.68 -12.73 1.85
N ARG A 153 1.48 -12.87 2.42
CA ARG A 153 0.67 -14.07 2.25
C ARG A 153 -0.52 -13.73 1.36
N PRO A 154 -0.80 -14.52 0.30
CA PRO A 154 -1.98 -14.31 -0.51
C PRO A 154 -3.22 -14.31 0.41
N THR A 155 -4.07 -13.31 0.25
CA THR A 155 -5.34 -13.22 0.98
C THR A 155 -6.25 -14.39 0.59
N GLN A 156 -7.08 -14.85 1.54
CA GLN A 156 -7.97 -16.00 1.34
C GLN A 156 -8.92 -15.85 0.14
N GLN A 157 -9.20 -14.61 -0.32
CA GLN A 157 -10.01 -14.34 -1.51
C GLN A 157 -9.34 -14.74 -2.84
N ALA A 158 -8.01 -14.78 -2.92
CA ALA A 158 -7.27 -15.29 -4.08
C ALA A 158 -7.04 -16.82 -4.00
N ALA A 159 -7.20 -17.41 -2.82
CA ALA A 159 -6.91 -18.82 -2.54
C ALA A 159 -8.09 -19.77 -2.84
N VAL A 160 -9.26 -19.26 -3.24
CA VAL A 160 -10.47 -20.09 -3.46
C VAL A 160 -10.38 -20.93 -4.75
N GLU A 161 -9.50 -20.59 -5.70
CA GLU A 161 -9.40 -21.29 -6.99
C GLU A 161 -7.98 -21.75 -7.40
N ALA A 162 -6.94 -21.48 -6.62
CA ALA A 162 -5.56 -21.78 -7.00
C ALA A 162 -4.80 -22.62 -5.96
N LYS A 163 -3.88 -23.48 -6.46
CA LYS A 163 -2.86 -24.22 -5.68
C LYS A 163 -2.21 -23.31 -4.62
N PRO A 164 -1.72 -23.86 -3.49
CA PRO A 164 -1.03 -23.05 -2.48
C PRO A 164 0.11 -22.28 -3.13
N GLU A 165 -0.07 -20.96 -3.25
CA GLU A 165 0.95 -20.08 -3.80
C GLU A 165 2.17 -20.08 -2.88
N ARG A 166 3.36 -20.12 -3.48
CA ARG A 166 4.62 -20.05 -2.73
C ARG A 166 4.67 -18.75 -1.93
N PRO A 167 5.31 -18.74 -0.75
CA PRO A 167 5.49 -17.52 0.02
C PRO A 167 6.22 -16.47 -0.82
N ARG A 168 5.73 -15.23 -0.76
CA ARG A 168 6.32 -14.08 -1.46
C ARG A 168 7.07 -13.24 -0.43
N TYR A 169 8.35 -12.99 -0.67
CA TYR A 169 9.17 -12.13 0.18
C TYR A 169 9.10 -10.72 -0.38
N GLN A 170 8.61 -9.76 0.40
CA GLN A 170 8.49 -8.37 -0.03
C GLN A 170 9.59 -7.55 0.63
N LEU A 171 10.40 -6.88 -0.20
CA LEU A 171 11.19 -5.72 0.19
C LEU A 171 10.37 -4.48 -0.10
N TYR A 172 10.26 -3.58 0.87
CA TYR A 172 9.51 -2.35 0.67
C TYR A 172 10.15 -1.16 1.37
N LEU A 173 9.88 0.01 0.81
CA LEU A 173 10.28 1.30 1.33
C LEU A 173 9.11 2.28 1.22
N HIS A 174 9.03 3.19 2.18
CA HIS A 174 8.21 4.39 2.14
C HIS A 174 9.14 5.59 2.06
N GLY A 175 8.97 6.36 0.98
CA GLY A 175 9.67 7.62 0.79
C GLY A 175 8.89 8.81 1.34
N LYS A 176 9.20 10.00 0.81
CA LYS A 176 8.46 11.22 1.14
C LYS A 176 6.97 11.04 0.90
N ARG A 177 6.14 11.58 1.80
CA ARG A 177 4.67 11.53 1.74
C ARG A 177 4.08 10.11 1.75
N GLY A 178 4.85 9.12 2.22
CA GLY A 178 4.36 7.74 2.39
C GLY A 178 4.28 6.93 1.09
N VAL A 179 4.84 7.42 -0.03
CA VAL A 179 4.87 6.69 -1.30
C VAL A 179 5.56 5.35 -1.09
N LEU A 180 4.85 4.27 -1.44
CA LEU A 180 5.35 2.90 -1.37
C LEU A 180 6.20 2.58 -2.59
N TYR A 181 7.36 1.99 -2.33
CA TYR A 181 8.23 1.35 -3.29
C TYR A 181 8.35 -0.12 -2.89
N THR A 182 8.13 -1.05 -3.83
CA THR A 182 8.03 -2.47 -3.52
C THR A 182 8.78 -3.34 -4.53
N ARG A 183 9.37 -4.43 -4.04
CA ARG A 183 9.94 -5.53 -4.83
C ARG A 183 9.54 -6.86 -4.18
N VAL A 184 9.23 -7.86 -4.99
CA VAL A 184 8.71 -9.15 -4.55
C VAL A 184 9.61 -10.27 -5.05
N LEU A 185 10.17 -11.03 -4.12
CA LEU A 185 11.08 -12.14 -4.37
C LEU A 185 10.40 -13.47 -4.09
N THR A 186 10.83 -14.51 -4.80
CA THR A 186 10.32 -15.88 -4.64
C THR A 186 11.12 -16.70 -3.62
N THR A 187 12.28 -16.19 -3.22
CA THR A 187 13.16 -16.72 -2.17
C THR A 187 13.41 -15.64 -1.13
N PRO A 188 13.85 -16.01 0.10
CA PRO A 188 14.33 -15.02 1.06
C PRO A 188 15.34 -14.07 0.40
N PRO A 189 15.26 -12.74 0.64
CA PRO A 189 16.22 -11.81 0.06
C PRO A 189 17.63 -12.14 0.52
N MET A 190 18.55 -12.13 -0.43
CA MET A 190 19.98 -12.34 -0.17
C MET A 190 20.68 -11.00 0.06
N VAL A 191 21.95 -11.07 0.47
CA VAL A 191 22.77 -9.87 0.73
C VAL A 191 22.75 -8.88 -0.44
N ASP A 192 22.87 -9.37 -1.67
CA ASP A 192 22.89 -8.55 -2.88
C ASP A 192 21.57 -7.82 -3.11
N ASP A 193 20.43 -8.40 -2.71
CA ASP A 193 19.13 -7.73 -2.81
C ASP A 193 19.05 -6.50 -1.90
N TYR A 194 19.61 -6.60 -0.69
CA TYR A 194 19.70 -5.47 0.24
C TYR A 194 20.70 -4.42 -0.24
N LEU A 195 21.89 -4.84 -0.67
CA LEU A 195 22.93 -3.93 -1.13
C LEU A 195 22.51 -3.18 -2.40
N ALA A 196 21.87 -3.84 -3.36
CA ALA A 196 21.33 -3.18 -4.55
C ALA A 196 20.27 -2.13 -4.18
N LEU A 197 19.40 -2.44 -3.21
CA LEU A 197 18.40 -1.49 -2.71
C LEU A 197 19.06 -0.28 -2.02
N PHE A 198 20.06 -0.52 -1.16
CA PHE A 198 20.77 0.54 -0.45
C PHE A 198 21.58 1.42 -1.39
N GLN A 199 22.23 0.83 -2.39
CA GLN A 199 22.99 1.56 -3.40
C GLN A 199 22.08 2.50 -4.19
N ARG A 200 20.92 2.04 -4.66
CA ARG A 200 19.96 2.90 -5.38
C ARG A 200 19.44 4.06 -4.55
N LEU A 201 19.19 3.84 -3.25
CA LEU A 201 18.84 4.93 -2.33
C LEU A 201 19.95 5.97 -2.22
N LEU A 202 21.20 5.53 -2.20
CA LEU A 202 22.36 6.42 -2.12
C LEU A 202 22.57 7.20 -3.42
N ASP A 203 22.46 6.52 -4.56
CA ASP A 203 22.58 7.13 -5.89
C ASP A 203 21.50 8.21 -6.10
N GLN A 204 20.26 7.93 -5.69
CA GLN A 204 19.15 8.89 -5.74
C GLN A 204 19.34 10.10 -4.81
N ALA A 205 20.15 9.96 -3.75
CA ALA A 205 20.38 11.04 -2.80
C ALA A 205 21.38 12.09 -3.32
N GLU A 206 22.02 11.86 -4.48
CA GLU A 206 22.93 12.80 -5.13
C GLU A 206 24.01 13.34 -4.17
N GLY A 207 24.62 12.43 -3.39
CA GLY A 207 25.67 12.74 -2.41
C GLY A 207 25.17 13.28 -1.06
N LYS A 208 23.86 13.47 -0.88
CA LYS A 208 23.27 13.83 0.43
C LYS A 208 23.11 12.59 1.30
N PRO A 209 23.14 12.72 2.64
CA PRO A 209 23.00 11.57 3.50
C PRO A 209 21.60 10.94 3.43
N VAL A 210 21.56 9.63 3.62
CA VAL A 210 20.35 8.81 3.63
C VAL A 210 20.22 8.18 5.01
N ALA A 211 19.05 8.33 5.63
CA ALA A 211 18.69 7.55 6.81
C ALA A 211 17.60 6.54 6.45
N LEU A 212 17.83 5.27 6.76
CA LEU A 212 16.89 4.19 6.52
C LEU A 212 16.54 3.49 7.84
N VAL A 213 15.29 3.62 8.29
CA VAL A 213 14.75 2.80 9.38
C VAL A 213 14.22 1.50 8.78
N PHE A 214 14.82 0.36 9.14
CA PHE A 214 14.54 -0.91 8.48
C PHE A 214 14.20 -2.02 9.47
N HIS A 215 13.15 -2.81 9.21
CA HIS A 215 12.79 -3.97 10.04
C HIS A 215 12.73 -5.29 9.28
N GLY A 216 12.62 -6.39 10.02
CA GLY A 216 12.43 -7.74 9.48
C GLY A 216 13.72 -8.44 9.03
N ALA A 217 14.87 -7.76 9.07
CA ALA A 217 16.17 -8.33 8.76
C ALA A 217 17.17 -8.11 9.91
N TRP A 218 17.97 -9.13 10.21
CA TRP A 218 19.01 -9.06 11.23
C TRP A 218 20.39 -8.80 10.61
N PHE A 219 20.64 -7.55 10.23
CA PHE A 219 21.85 -7.17 9.49
C PHE A 219 23.16 -7.36 10.24
N GLN A 220 23.15 -7.39 11.58
CA GLN A 220 24.34 -7.66 12.38
C GLN A 220 24.93 -9.06 12.13
N ALA A 221 24.11 -9.99 11.64
CA ALA A 221 24.55 -11.34 11.29
C ALA A 221 25.22 -11.41 9.89
N VAL A 222 25.27 -10.31 9.14
CA VAL A 222 25.76 -10.27 7.74
C VAL A 222 26.93 -9.28 7.62
N PRO A 223 28.19 -9.75 7.71
CA PRO A 223 29.38 -8.89 7.72
C PRO A 223 29.54 -8.01 6.48
N GLU A 224 29.08 -8.47 5.32
CA GLU A 224 29.08 -7.73 4.04
C GLU A 224 28.33 -6.40 4.17
N ILE A 225 27.19 -6.40 4.85
CA ILE A 225 26.38 -5.19 5.06
C ILE A 225 27.13 -4.23 5.99
N GLY A 226 27.78 -4.74 7.04
CA GLY A 226 28.63 -3.94 7.91
C GLY A 226 29.76 -3.25 7.15
N ARG A 227 30.51 -4.01 6.34
CA ARG A 227 31.60 -3.48 5.49
C ARG A 227 31.10 -2.43 4.50
N TRP A 228 29.95 -2.68 3.87
CA TRP A 228 29.36 -1.72 2.94
C TRP A 228 28.98 -0.41 3.63
N LEU A 229 28.43 -0.46 4.85
CA LEU A 229 28.10 0.74 5.64
C LEU A 229 29.35 1.54 6.05
N GLU A 230 30.47 0.86 6.35
CA GLU A 230 31.74 1.52 6.64
C GLU A 230 32.29 2.29 5.43
N TRP A 231 32.14 1.73 4.22
CA TRP A 231 32.52 2.41 2.98
C TRP A 231 31.55 3.49 2.53
N ASN A 232 30.31 3.47 3.03
CA ASN A 232 29.26 4.43 2.68
C ASN A 232 28.77 5.20 3.92
N PRO A 233 29.61 6.05 4.55
CA PRO A 233 29.28 6.72 5.82
C PRO A 233 28.11 7.71 5.71
N SER A 234 27.76 8.14 4.49
CA SER A 234 26.56 8.94 4.20
C SER A 234 25.27 8.14 4.31
N PHE A 235 25.32 6.80 4.37
CA PHE A 235 24.19 5.92 4.59
C PHE A 235 24.07 5.52 6.07
N ARG A 236 22.96 5.87 6.71
CA ARG A 236 22.67 5.55 8.11
C ARG A 236 21.56 4.50 8.17
N LEU A 237 21.95 3.25 8.36
CA LEU A 237 21.01 2.15 8.58
C LEU A 237 20.63 2.06 10.06
N LEU A 238 19.33 2.15 10.34
CA LEU A 238 18.75 2.14 11.67
C LEU A 238 17.87 0.89 11.81
N PRO A 239 18.45 -0.27 12.19
CA PRO A 239 17.69 -1.49 12.31
C PRO A 239 16.65 -1.36 13.44
N TRP A 240 15.42 -1.74 13.13
CA TRP A 240 14.37 -1.85 14.11
C TRP A 240 14.78 -2.86 15.18
N PRO A 241 14.60 -2.55 16.46
CA PRO A 241 15.08 -3.43 17.51
C PRO A 241 14.30 -4.74 17.47
N ALA A 242 15.02 -5.87 17.53
CA ALA A 242 14.43 -7.18 17.77
C ALA A 242 13.94 -7.22 19.22
N LEU A 243 12.86 -6.50 19.50
CA LEU A 243 12.23 -6.51 20.81
C LEU A 243 11.47 -7.83 20.89
N GLY A 244 11.98 -8.77 21.69
CA GLY A 244 11.17 -9.92 22.09
C GLY A 244 9.85 -9.42 22.65
N GLU A 245 8.73 -9.99 22.19
CA GLU A 245 7.38 -9.75 22.69
C GLU A 245 7.17 -10.23 24.15
N ALA A 246 8.23 -10.26 24.95
CA ALA A 246 8.25 -10.78 26.31
C ALA A 246 8.58 -9.68 27.33
N CYS A 247 7.69 -8.68 27.49
CA CYS A 247 7.48 -7.96 28.75
C CYS A 247 6.40 -6.87 28.59
N ASP A 248 5.15 -7.25 28.34
CA ASP A 248 4.00 -6.41 28.67
C ASP A 248 2.78 -7.29 29.00
N ARG A 249 3.02 -8.31 29.84
CA ARG A 249 1.98 -8.87 30.71
C ARG A 249 2.39 -8.59 32.15
N ARG A 250 1.87 -7.50 32.71
CA ARG A 250 1.56 -7.39 34.13
C ARG A 250 0.17 -6.82 34.26
#